data_AF-A0A2E7PAI3-F1
#
_entry.id   AF-A0A2E7PAI3-F1
#
_cell.length_a   1.000
_cell.length_b   1.000
_cell.length_c   1.000
_cell.angle_alpha   90.00
_cell.angle_beta   90.00
_cell.angle_gamma   90.00
#
_symmetry.space_group_name_H-M   'P 1'
#
loop_
_entity.id
_entity.type
_entity.pdbx_description
1 polymer ?
#
loop_
_entity_poly.entity_id
_entity_poly.type
_entity_poly.pdbx_seq_one_letter_code
_entity_poly.pdbx_strand_id
1 'polypeptide(L)' 'MDTFISLLLGLLRHLAFNIVFYLIGCGLLKLITLGRYPRWRPLRAGHWRVQAQDVDLIALFGFLASLGLLLLAARLLA' A
#
# COMPACT_ATOMS: atom_id res chain seq x y z
N MET A 1 27.84 -3.12 14.56
CA MET A 1 27.24 -2.21 13.56
C MET A 1 26.37 -2.95 12.55
N ASP A 2 26.71 -4.21 12.24
CA ASP A 2 26.01 -5.06 11.27
C ASP A 2 24.54 -5.33 11.62
N THR A 3 24.23 -5.42 12.92
CA THR A 3 22.85 -5.59 13.42
C THR A 3 21.98 -4.35 13.13
N PHE A 4 22.55 -3.16 13.24
CA PHE A 4 21.87 -1.89 12.97
C PHE A 4 21.61 -1.71 11.48
N ILE A 5 22.59 -2.06 10.64
CA ILE A 5 22.47 -2.03 9.18
C ILE A 5 21.42 -3.04 8.72
N SER A 6 21.40 -4.25 9.29
CA SER A 6 20.40 -5.28 8.99
C SER A 6 18.98 -4.87 9.40
N LEU A 7 18.84 -4.22 10.56
CA LEU A 7 17.57 -3.64 11.01
C LEU A 7 17.10 -2.53 10.06
N LEU A 8 17.98 -1.60 9.70
CA LEU A 8 17.67 -0.48 8.81
C LEU A 8 17.25 -0.99 7.42
N LEU A 9 17.96 -1.98 6.89
CA LEU A 9 17.67 -2.59 5.60
C LEU A 9 16.35 -3.36 5.63
N GLY A 10 16.07 -4.07 6.73
CA GLY A 10 14.78 -4.74 6.95
C GLY A 10 13.62 -3.74 6.98
N LEU A 11 13.80 -2.62 7.68
CA LEU A 11 12.81 -1.55 7.77
C LEU A 11 12.58 -0.89 6.41
N LEU A 12 13.65 -0.61 5.66
CA LEU A 12 13.58 0.01 4.34
C LEU A 12 12.88 -0.92 3.34
N ARG A 13 13.18 -2.22 3.38
CA ARG A 13 12.50 -3.21 2.55
C ARG A 13 11.02 -3.29 2.89
N HIS A 14 10.67 -3.31 4.18
CA HIS A 14 9.29 -3.31 4.62
C HIS A 14 8.54 -2.05 4.17
N LEU A 15 9.17 -0.88 4.29
CA LEU A 15 8.61 0.40 3.87
C LEU A 15 8.42 0.45 2.34
N ALA A 16 9.42 0.00 1.58
CA ALA A 16 9.35 -0.07 0.12
C ALA A 16 8.22 -1.00 -0.34
N PHE A 17 8.06 -2.15 0.32
CA PHE A 17 6.98 -3.09 0.04
C PHE A 17 5.61 -2.41 0.26
N ASN A 18 5.42 -1.80 1.44
CA ASN A 18 4.17 -1.10 1.75
C ASN A 18 3.88 0.07 0.80
N ILE A 19 4.90 0.83 0.37
CA ILE A 19 4.72 1.92 -0.60
C ILE A 19 4.22 1.40 -1.95
N VAL A 20 4.78 0.30 -2.45
CA VAL A 20 4.36 -0.28 -3.73
C VAL A 20 2.90 -0.71 -3.69
N PHE A 21 2.49 -1.46 -2.66
CA PHE A 21 1.09 -1.87 -2.52
C PHE A 21 0.16 -0.70 -2.24
N TYR A 22 0.60 0.30 -1.48
CA TYR A 22 -0.16 1.51 -1.27
C TYR A 22 -0.43 2.26 -2.59
N LEU A 23 0.55 2.36 -3.49
CA LEU A 23 0.36 2.98 -4.81
C LEU A 23 -0.63 2.21 -5.67
N ILE A 24 -0.54 0.87 -5.67
CA ILE A 24 -1.46 0.00 -6.39
C ILE A 24 -2.88 0.15 -5.82
N GLY A 25 -3.01 0.12 -4.48
CA GLY A 25 -4.28 0.31 -3.78
C GLY A 25 -4.88 1.70 -4.02
N CYS A 26 -4.05 2.75 -4.05
CA CYS A 26 -4.47 4.10 -4.43
C CYS A 26 -5.02 4.13 -5.86
N GLY A 27 -4.29 3.55 -6.82
CA GLY A 27 -4.73 3.48 -8.21
C GLY A 27 -6.06 2.73 -8.35
N LEU A 28 -6.17 1.58 -7.69
CA LEU A 28 -7.38 0.76 -7.68
C LEU A 28 -8.57 1.50 -7.07
N LEU A 29 -8.42 2.06 -5.88
CA LEU A 29 -9.50 2.78 -5.21
C LEU A 29 -9.89 4.03 -6.00
N LYS A 30 -8.94 4.71 -6.64
CA LYS A 30 -9.22 5.85 -7.52
C LYS A 30 -10.00 5.42 -8.75
N LEU A 31 -9.73 4.24 -9.30
CA LEU A 31 -10.47 3.67 -10.43
C LEU A 31 -11.90 3.28 -10.01
N ILE A 32 -12.06 2.55 -8.91
CA ILE A 32 -13.35 2.06 -8.40
C ILE A 32 -14.24 3.22 -7.93
N THR A 33 -13.66 4.24 -7.31
CA THR A 33 -14.40 5.38 -6.74
C THR A 33 -14.54 6.56 -7.70
N LEU A 34 -14.20 6.39 -8.99
CA LEU A 34 -14.24 7.46 -10.01
C LEU A 34 -13.48 8.72 -9.56
N GLY A 35 -12.31 8.53 -8.96
CA GLY A 35 -11.44 9.62 -8.51
C GLY A 35 -11.79 10.22 -7.13
N ARG A 36 -12.84 9.75 -6.44
CA ARG A 36 -13.26 10.31 -5.14
C ARG A 36 -12.36 9.93 -3.96
N TYR A 37 -11.61 8.83 -4.07
CA TYR A 37 -10.75 8.30 -3.02
C TYR A 37 -9.41 7.83 -3.62
N PRO A 38 -8.27 7.88 -2.88
CA PRO A 38 -8.06 8.42 -1.55
C PRO A 38 -8.00 9.95 -1.53
N ARG A 39 -8.66 10.56 -0.54
CA ARG A 39 -8.61 12.01 -0.35
C ARG A 39 -7.29 12.38 0.29
N TRP A 40 -6.49 13.16 -0.43
CA TRP A 40 -5.28 13.80 0.10
C TRP A 40 -5.71 14.88 1.10
N ARG A 41 -6.07 14.47 2.32
CA ARG A 41 -6.36 15.41 3.40
C ARG A 41 -5.03 15.86 4.00
N PRO A 42 -4.78 17.18 4.13
CA PRO A 42 -3.58 17.65 4.80
C PRO A 42 -3.53 17.11 6.23
N LEU A 43 -2.33 16.69 6.67
CA LEU A 43 -2.03 16.22 8.03
C LEU A 43 -2.35 17.34 9.04
N ARG A 44 -3.62 17.50 9.40
CA ARG A 44 -4.03 18.40 10.48
C ARG A 44 -3.77 17.69 11.81
N ALA A 45 -3.13 18.40 12.72
CA ALA A 45 -2.85 17.96 14.09
C ALA A 45 -4.11 17.36 14.73
N GLY A 46 -4.15 16.03 14.86
CA GLY A 46 -5.29 15.29 15.41
C GLY A 46 -5.77 14.09 14.60
N HIS A 47 -5.52 14.02 13.29
CA HIS A 47 -6.02 12.92 12.44
C HIS A 47 -4.95 11.90 12.01
N TRP A 48 -3.74 11.99 12.57
CA TRP A 48 -2.59 11.16 12.16
C TRP A 48 -2.83 9.66 12.34
N ARG A 49 -3.49 9.23 13.43
CA ARG A 49 -3.82 7.82 13.66
C ARG A 49 -4.83 7.29 12.63
N VAL A 50 -5.83 8.09 12.31
CA VAL A 50 -6.87 7.73 11.33
C VAL A 50 -6.25 7.64 9.93
N GLN A 51 -5.38 8.59 9.57
CA GLN A 51 -4.64 8.51 8.30
C GLN A 51 -3.68 7.33 8.23
N ALA A 52 -3.02 6.96 9.33
CA ALA A 52 -2.17 5.77 9.35
C ALA A 52 -2.99 4.49 9.10
N GLN A 53 -4.16 4.38 9.73
CA GLN A 53 -5.08 3.26 9.49
C GLN A 53 -5.63 3.24 8.05
N ASP A 54 -5.94 4.41 7.48
CA ASP A 54 -6.37 4.52 6.08
C ASP A 54 -5.24 4.06 5.13
N VAL A 55 -3.98 4.41 5.41
CA VAL A 55 -2.82 4.01 4.62
C VAL A 55 -2.62 2.49 4.65
N ASP A 56 -2.70 1.88 5.83
CA ASP A 56 -2.58 0.42 5.99
C ASP A 56 -3.73 -0.30 5.27
N LEU A 57 -4.96 0.24 5.34
CA LEU A 57 -6.10 -0.31 4.64
C LEU A 57 -5.93 -0.24 3.12
N ILE A 58 -5.45 0.89 2.60
CA ILE A 58 -5.17 1.09 1.17
C ILE A 58 -4.08 0.12 0.70
N ALA A 59 -3.01 -0.05 1.48
CA ALA A 59 -1.94 -1.00 1.18
C ALA A 59 -2.45 -2.44 1.16
N LEU A 60 -3.33 -2.82 2.10
CA LEU A 60 -3.98 -4.13 2.12
C LEU A 60 -4.81 -4.38 0.86
N PHE A 61 -5.61 -3.40 0.41
CA PHE A 61 -6.37 -3.50 -0.83
C PHE A 61 -5.47 -3.65 -2.05
N GLY A 62 -4.37 -2.89 -2.10
CA GLY A 62 -3.37 -3.03 -3.16
C GLY A 62 -2.74 -4.42 -3.19
N PHE A 63 -2.39 -4.97 -2.02
CA PHE A 63 -1.86 -6.32 -1.89
C PHE A 63 -2.84 -7.40 -2.36
N LEU A 64 -4.10 -7.34 -1.92
CA LEU A 64 -5.16 -8.25 -2.36
C LEU A 64 -5.38 -8.18 -3.87
N ALA A 65 -5.39 -6.98 -4.45
CA ALA A 65 -5.54 -6.80 -5.89
C ALA A 65 -4.34 -7.34 -6.68
N SER A 66 -3.12 -7.14 -6.20
CA SER A 66 -1.91 -7.72 -6.79
C SER A 66 -1.94 -9.25 -6.74
N LEU A 67 -2.36 -9.85 -5.63
CA LEU A 67 -2.55 -11.30 -5.50
C LEU A 67 -3.60 -11.81 -6.49
N GLY A 68 -4.75 -11.13 -6.60
CA GLY A 68 -5.81 -11.47 -7.55
C GLY A 68 -5.32 -11.41 -9.00
N LEU A 69 -4.58 -10.36 -9.37
CA LEU A 69 -3.97 -10.21 -10.69
C LEU A 69 -2.93 -11.31 -10.97
N LEU A 70 -2.10 -11.65 -9.98
CA LEU A 70 -1.10 -12.71 -10.11
C LEU A 70 -1.77 -14.07 -10.34
N LEU A 71 -2.82 -14.39 -9.58
CA LEU A 71 -3.59 -15.62 -9.75
C LEU A 71 -4.29 -15.66 -11.12
N LEU A 72 -4.89 -14.54 -11.54
CA LEU A 72 -5.51 -14.43 -12.86
C LEU A 72 -4.49 -14.63 -13.97
N ALA A 73 -3.32 -13.99 -13.87
CA ALA A 73 -2.23 -14.13 -14.83
C ALA A 73 -1.71 -15.57 -14.89
N ALA A 74 -1.47 -16.19 -13.73
CA ALA A 74 -1.06 -17.59 -13.65
C ALA A 74 -2.09 -18.52 -14.31
N ARG A 75 -3.39 -18.25 -14.12
CA ARG A 75 -4.46 -19.03 -14.74
C ARG A 75 -4.59 -18.80 -16.25
N LEU A 76 -4.27 -17.60 -16.74
CA LEU A 76 -4.33 -17.28 -18.18
C LEU A 76 -3.08 -17.76 -18.95
N LEU A 77 -1.95 -17.91 -18.26
CA LEU A 77 -0.69 -18.40 -18.82
C LEU A 77 -0.51 -19.92 -18.67
N ALA A 78 -1.38 -20.58 -17.91
CA ALA A 78 -1.48 -22.04 -17.79
C ALA A 78 -2.46 -22.60 -18.82
#